data_AF-A0A0F9B558-F1
#
_entry.id   AF-A0A0F9B558-F1
#
_cell.length_a   1.000
_cell.length_b   1.000
_cell.length_c   1.000
_cell.angle_alpha   90.00
_cell.angle_beta   90.00
_cell.angle_gamma   90.00
#
_symmetry.space_group_name_H-M   'P 1'
#
loop_
_entity.id
_entity.type
_entity.pdbx_description
1 polymer ?
#
loop_
_entity_poly.entity_id
_entity_poly.type
_entity_poly.pdbx_seq_one_letter_code
_entity_poly.pdbx_strand_id
1 'polypeptide(L)' 'MRYYPVYLDIENQKCLVVGGGSVGTRKVMTLLSCGASITVVSPTVTDELLGLARKKAIALKRRSYQTPDLEGVIL' A
#
# COMPACT_ATOMS: atom_id res chain seq x y z
N MET A 1 -3.58 10.89 -27.04
CA MET A 1 -3.07 10.70 -25.67
C MET A 1 -4.22 10.21 -24.79
N ARG A 2 -4.07 9.09 -24.05
CA ARG A 2 -5.14 8.53 -23.20
C ARG A 2 -5.03 8.93 -21.72
N TYR A 3 -3.84 9.30 -21.25
CA TYR A 3 -3.56 9.67 -19.87
C TYR A 3 -2.90 11.04 -19.79
N TYR A 4 -3.19 11.76 -18.72
CA TYR A 4 -2.54 13.01 -18.37
C TYR A 4 -1.51 12.71 -17.26
N PRO A 5 -0.20 12.89 -17.51
CA PRO A 5 0.82 12.60 -16.51
C PRO A 5 0.78 13.64 -15.39
N VAL A 6 0.88 13.18 -14.14
CA VAL A 6 0.97 14.02 -12.95
C VAL A 6 2.09 13.51 -12.04
N TYR A 7 2.73 14.42 -11.32
CA TYR A 7 3.54 14.10 -10.14
C TYR A 7 2.67 14.35 -8.92
N LEU A 8 2.40 13.29 -8.15
CA LEU A 8 1.59 13.36 -6.94
C LEU A 8 2.52 13.34 -5.73
N ASP A 9 2.42 14.36 -4.88
CA ASP A 9 3.06 14.33 -3.56
C ASP A 9 2.24 13.46 -2.62
N ILE A 10 2.84 12.37 -2.19
CA ILE A 10 2.24 11.38 -1.28
C ILE A 10 3.04 11.24 0.01
N GLU A 11 3.96 12.16 0.29
CA GLU A 11 4.70 12.14 1.54
C GLU A 11 3.74 12.27 2.72
N ASN A 12 3.85 11.34 3.68
CA ASN A 12 2.95 11.20 4.83
C ASN A 12 1.47 10.97 4.50
N GLN A 13 1.12 10.74 3.24
CA GLN A 13 -0.27 10.51 2.83
C GLN A 13 -0.68 9.04 2.98
N LYS A 14 -1.96 8.81 3.30
CA LYS A 14 -2.50 7.45 3.48
C LYS A 14 -2.74 6.77 2.13
N CYS A 15 -2.05 5.65 1.91
CA CYS A 15 -2.21 4.83 0.72
C CYS A 15 -2.65 3.40 1.08
N LEU A 16 -3.56 2.82 0.30
CA LEU A 16 -4.04 1.45 0.45
C LEU A 16 -3.55 0.58 -0.70
N VAL A 17 -2.91 -0.54 -0.36
CA VAL A 17 -2.60 -1.58 -1.34
C VAL A 17 -3.46 -2.81 -1.05
N VAL A 18 -4.35 -3.13 -1.98
CA VAL A 18 -5.14 -4.37 -1.93
C VAL A 18 -4.40 -5.48 -2.68
N GLY A 19 -4.13 -6.57 -1.97
CA GLY A 19 -3.38 -7.72 -2.48
C GLY A 19 -1.92 -7.73 -2.02
N GLY A 20 -1.50 -8.89 -1.52
CA GLY A 20 -0.19 -9.09 -0.88
C GLY A 20 0.79 -9.95 -1.68
N GLY A 21 0.51 -10.21 -2.96
CA GLY A 21 1.42 -10.94 -3.85
C GLY A 21 2.60 -10.09 -4.34
N SER A 22 3.31 -10.58 -5.35
CA SER A 22 4.48 -9.90 -5.93
C SER A 22 4.17 -8.47 -6.44
N VAL A 23 3.03 -8.29 -7.12
CA VAL A 23 2.61 -6.98 -7.65
C VAL A 23 2.30 -5.99 -6.53
N GLY A 24 1.60 -6.43 -5.49
CA GLY A 24 1.29 -5.61 -4.31
C GLY A 24 2.57 -5.21 -3.58
N THR A 25 3.47 -6.18 -3.37
CA THR A 25 4.79 -5.96 -2.75
C THR A 25 5.58 -4.89 -3.50
N ARG A 26 5.70 -4.99 -4.84
CA ARG A 26 6.39 -3.98 -5.65
C ARG A 26 5.78 -2.59 -5.50
N LYS A 27 4.44 -2.48 -5.50
CA LYS A 27 3.75 -1.20 -5.32
C LYS A 27 4.04 -0.59 -3.94
N VAL A 28 4.00 -1.42 -2.89
CA VAL A 28 4.34 -1.00 -1.52
C VAL A 28 5.76 -0.45 -1.48
N MET A 29 6.74 -1.10 -2.10
CA MET A 29 8.12 -0.62 -2.12
C MET A 29 8.26 0.75 -2.78
N THR A 30 7.61 0.98 -3.92
CA THR A 30 7.62 2.29 -4.58
C THR A 30 6.95 3.36 -3.73
N LEU A 31 5.75 3.09 -3.20
CA LEU A 31 5.03 4.04 -2.34
C LEU A 31 5.82 4.37 -1.07
N LEU A 32 6.50 3.38 -0.48
CA LEU A 32 7.29 3.57 0.73
C LEU A 32 8.50 4.46 0.45
N SER A 33 9.14 4.30 -0.70
CA SER A 33 10.25 5.17 -1.13
C SER A 33 9.82 6.62 -1.38
N CYS A 34 8.53 6.86 -1.60
CA CYS A 34 7.93 8.20 -1.73
C CYS A 34 7.42 8.76 -0.39
N GLY A 35 7.63 8.06 0.74
CA GLY A 35 7.23 8.54 2.07
C GLY A 35 5.75 8.32 2.43
N ALA A 36 5.02 7.50 1.68
CA ALA A 36 3.60 7.23 1.96
C ALA A 36 3.38 6.44 3.26
N SER A 37 2.26 6.72 3.93
CA SER A 37 1.74 5.91 5.04
C SER A 37 0.87 4.78 4.49
N ILE A 38 1.40 3.56 4.46
CA ILE A 38 0.81 2.47 3.68
C ILE A 38 0.07 1.48 4.59
N THR A 39 -1.16 1.13 4.17
CA THR A 39 -1.88 -0.05 4.67
C THR A 39 -2.00 -1.09 3.56
N VAL A 40 -1.66 -2.34 3.86
CA VAL A 40 -1.89 -3.48 2.96
C VAL A 40 -3.06 -4.30 3.47
N VAL A 41 -4.01 -4.61 2.59
CA VAL A 41 -5.12 -5.54 2.89
C VAL A 41 -5.01 -6.74 1.98
N SER A 42 -4.80 -7.93 2.57
CA SER A 42 -4.74 -9.18 1.81
C SER A 42 -4.88 -10.40 2.72
N PRO A 43 -5.60 -11.47 2.31
CA PRO A 43 -5.62 -12.74 3.04
C PRO A 43 -4.24 -13.40 3.14
N THR A 44 -3.46 -13.30 2.06
CA THR A 44 -2.09 -13.85 1.93
C THR A 44 -1.10 -12.75 1.59
N VAL A 45 0.14 -12.89 2.07
CA VAL A 45 1.21 -11.90 1.85
C VAL A 45 2.55 -12.57 1.63
N THR A 46 3.46 -11.87 0.95
CA THR A 46 4.87 -12.25 0.84
C THR A 46 5.61 -12.08 2.17
N ASP A 47 6.73 -12.78 2.33
CA ASP A 47 7.63 -12.64 3.47
C ASP A 47 8.22 -11.22 3.58
N GLU A 48 8.40 -10.55 2.45
CA GLU A 48 8.87 -9.16 2.39
C GLU A 48 7.88 -8.20 3.07
N LEU A 49 6.58 -8.31 2.74
CA LEU A 49 5.53 -7.51 3.39
C LEU A 49 5.41 -7.86 4.88
N LEU A 50 5.59 -9.12 5.26
CA LEU A 50 5.65 -9.51 6.68
C LEU A 50 6.84 -8.85 7.39
N GLY A 51 8.01 -8.81 6.74
CA GLY A 51 9.21 -8.14 7.25
C GLY A 51 8.99 -6.64 7.45
N LEU A 52 8.38 -5.97 6.48
CA LEU A 52 8.05 -4.54 6.58
C LEU A 52 7.04 -4.26 7.69
N ALA A 53 6.00 -5.08 7.80
CA ALA A 53 5.00 -4.95 8.86
C ALA A 53 5.61 -5.14 10.26
N ARG A 54 6.51 -6.12 10.43
CA ARG A 54 7.26 -6.33 11.69
C ARG A 54 8.14 -5.14 12.06
N LYS A 55 8.73 -4.48 11.05
CA LYS A 55 9.51 -3.24 11.22
C LYS A 55 8.63 -1.99 11.41
N LYS A 56 7.30 -2.14 11.42
CA LYS A 56 6.31 -1.04 11.46
C LYS A 56 6.44 -0.05 10.31
N ALA A 57 7.05 -0.45 9.20
CA ALA A 57 7.15 0.38 8.00
C ALA A 57 5.80 0.47 7.25
N ILE A 58 4.94 -0.53 7.42
CA ILE A 58 3.58 -0.59 6.86
C ILE A 58 2.60 -1.14 7.88
N ALA A 59 1.32 -0.80 7.75
CA ALA A 59 0.23 -1.50 8.40
C ALA A 59 -0.22 -2.70 7.54
N LEU A 60 -0.50 -3.84 8.17
CA LEU A 60 -0.94 -5.04 7.46
C LEU A 60 -2.23 -5.60 8.07
N LYS A 61 -3.28 -5.71 7.25
CA LYS A 61 -4.57 -6.31 7.58
C LYS A 61 -4.70 -7.65 6.85
N ARG A 62 -4.58 -8.76 7.59
CA ARG A 62 -4.67 -10.13 7.04
C ARG A 62 -6.11 -10.59 6.82
N ARG A 63 -6.80 -9.94 5.89
CA ARG A 63 -8.18 -10.27 5.50
C ARG A 63 -8.47 -9.81 4.07
N SER A 64 -9.63 -10.19 3.53
CA SER A 64 -10.14 -9.62 2.29
C SER A 64 -10.45 -8.13 2.45
N TYR A 65 -10.36 -7.41 1.33
CA TYR A 65 -10.75 -6.01 1.22
C TYR A 65 -12.21 -5.77 1.61
N GLN A 66 -12.47 -4.62 2.23
CA GLN A 66 -13.81 -4.12 2.54
C GLN A 66 -13.87 -2.63 2.18
N THR A 67 -15.04 -2.16 1.71
CA THR A 67 -15.24 -0.76 1.31
C THR A 67 -14.75 0.29 2.31
N PRO A 68 -14.94 0.11 3.64
CA PRO A 68 -14.43 1.07 4.63
C PRO A 68 -12.89 1.22 4.66
N ASP A 69 -12.13 0.31 4.05
CA ASP A 69 -10.67 0.46 3.95
C ASP A 69 -10.24 1.67 3.10
N LEU A 70 -11.13 2.22 2.26
CA LEU A 70 -10.87 3.41 1.45
C LEU A 70 -11.06 4.73 2.20
N GLU A 71 -11.59 4.70 3.42
CA GLU A 71 -11.87 5.93 4.17
C GLU A 71 -10.59 6.72 4.47
N GLY A 72 -10.52 7.96 3.96
CA GLY A 72 -9.38 8.84 4.17
C GLY A 72 -8.09 8.39 3.48
N VAL A 73 -8.18 7.46 2.53
CA VAL A 73 -7.08 7.03 1.65
C VAL A 73 -7.09 7.90 0.40
N ILE A 74 -5.92 8.36 -0.02
CA ILE A 74 -5.78 9.19 -1.22
C ILE A 74 -5.34 8.39 -2.46
N LEU A 75 -4.80 7.18 -2.25
CA LEU A 75 -4.24 6.32 -3.29
C LEU A 75 -4.35 4.83 -2.95
#